data_AF-A0A3P7N7Y8-F1
#
_entry.id   AF-A0A3P7N7Y8-F1
#
_cell.length_a   1.000
_cell.length_b   1.000
_cell.length_c   1.000
_cell.angle_alpha   90.00
_cell.angle_beta   90.00
_cell.angle_gamma   90.00
#
_symmetry.space_group_name_H-M   'P 1'
#
loop_
_entity.id
_entity.type
_entity.pdbx_description
1 polymer ?
#
loop_
_entity_poly.entity_id
_entity_poly.type
_entity_poly.pdbx_seq_one_letter_code
_entity_poly.pdbx_strand_id
1 'polypeptide(L)'
;MGMGGPEEYYVVVALAKDLVLNPRSCSAGLLKTYRVSPTGDKLEFVHDTQVDEFPTALCAFKGRLLAAVGHRLRLYDMGKKKLLKKCENKHFPNLINGIYSVGNRVIVTDVQEGVFWVRYRPRSDNQLVIFADDASPRWIIHLAVLDQCTVAVSDKFGNIVLLRLPANANDEIEEDPSGNRSLWDRTALGGSSQKLEGN
;
A
#
# COMPACT_ATOMS: atom_id res chain seq x y z
N MET A 1 13.78 -19.60 -23.17
CA MET A 1 14.85 -18.76 -22.61
C MET A 1 14.86 -17.45 -23.37
N GLY A 2 14.18 -16.42 -22.85
CA GLY A 2 14.15 -15.09 -23.48
C GLY A 2 15.36 -14.29 -23.02
N MET A 3 16.12 -13.74 -23.96
CA MET A 3 17.22 -12.81 -23.69
C MET A 3 16.67 -11.59 -22.95
N GLY A 4 17.03 -11.44 -21.67
CA GLY A 4 16.67 -10.28 -20.86
C GLY A 4 17.40 -9.05 -21.38
N GLY A 5 16.66 -8.05 -21.84
CA GLY A 5 17.23 -6.73 -22.08
C GLY A 5 17.83 -6.15 -20.79
N PRO A 6 18.62 -5.07 -20.88
CA PRO A 6 19.17 -4.42 -19.70
C PRO A 6 18.05 -4.07 -18.72
N GLU A 7 18.25 -4.35 -17.43
CA GLU A 7 17.30 -3.95 -16.39
C GLU A 7 17.17 -2.43 -16.40
N GLU A 8 15.96 -1.93 -16.69
CA GLU A 8 15.66 -0.51 -16.64
C GLU A 8 15.20 -0.12 -15.24
N TYR A 9 15.86 0.89 -14.68
CA TYR A 9 15.50 1.46 -13.39
C TYR A 9 14.68 2.73 -13.59
N TYR A 10 13.64 2.87 -12.77
CA TYR A 10 12.77 4.03 -12.76
C TYR A 10 12.69 4.62 -11.36
N VAL A 11 12.64 5.94 -11.28
CA VAL A 11 12.35 6.69 -10.06
C VAL A 11 10.97 7.30 -10.22
N VAL A 12 10.09 7.06 -9.24
CA VAL A 12 8.77 7.69 -9.18
C VAL A 12 8.73 8.60 -7.97
N VAL A 13 8.38 9.85 -8.20
CA VAL A 13 8.28 10.90 -7.18
C VAL A 13 6.81 11.25 -6.98
N ALA A 14 6.34 11.11 -5.74
CA ALA A 14 5.04 11.56 -5.29
C ALA A 14 5.08 13.07 -5.02
N LEU A 15 4.15 13.82 -5.60
CA LEU A 15 4.06 15.27 -5.47
C LEU A 15 2.62 15.65 -5.12
N ALA A 16 2.47 16.68 -4.30
CA ALA A 16 1.21 17.31 -3.96
C ALA A 16 1.32 18.82 -4.21
N LYS A 17 0.24 19.42 -4.71
CA LYS A 17 0.15 20.85 -4.96
C LYS A 17 -0.81 21.49 -3.95
N ASP A 18 -0.41 22.65 -3.42
CA ASP A 18 -1.19 23.47 -2.48
C ASP A 18 -1.74 22.65 -1.30
N LEU A 19 -0.88 21.84 -0.69
CA LEU A 19 -1.25 20.99 0.44
C LEU A 19 -1.53 21.85 1.69
N VAL A 20 -2.78 21.85 2.13
CA VAL A 20 -3.21 22.37 3.43
C VAL A 20 -3.22 21.21 4.42
N LEU A 21 -2.61 21.40 5.58
CA LEU A 21 -2.50 20.35 6.59
C LEU A 21 -3.77 20.21 7.45
N ASN A 22 -4.43 21.33 7.76
CA ASN A 22 -5.62 21.35 8.61
C ASN A 22 -6.59 22.50 8.23
N PRO A 23 -7.84 22.20 7.85
CA PRO A 23 -8.33 20.87 7.45
C PRO A 23 -7.54 20.37 6.24
N ARG A 24 -7.33 19.05 6.16
CA ARG A 24 -6.44 18.49 5.13
C ARG A 24 -7.08 18.61 3.73
N SER A 25 -6.36 19.23 2.80
CA SER A 25 -6.78 19.33 1.39
C SER A 25 -5.59 19.57 0.48
N CYS A 26 -5.69 19.22 -0.80
CA CYS A 26 -4.71 19.57 -1.82
C CYS A 26 -5.42 19.95 -3.13
N SER A 27 -4.80 20.79 -3.96
CA SER A 27 -5.35 21.17 -5.27
C SER A 27 -5.09 20.12 -6.35
N ALA A 28 -3.99 19.36 -6.25
CA ALA A 28 -3.67 18.25 -7.14
C ALA A 28 -2.66 17.29 -6.51
N GLY A 29 -2.74 16.01 -6.86
CA GLY A 29 -1.68 15.02 -6.63
C GLY A 29 -1.07 14.54 -7.94
N LEU A 30 0.22 14.21 -7.92
CA LEU A 30 0.98 13.82 -9.11
C LEU A 30 2.00 12.72 -8.79
N LEU A 31 2.11 11.73 -9.67
CA LEU A 31 3.22 10.79 -9.72
C LEU A 31 4.09 11.15 -10.93
N LYS A 32 5.28 11.67 -10.68
CA LYS A 32 6.24 12.03 -11.71
C LYS A 32 7.24 10.90 -11.88
N THR A 33 7.40 10.42 -13.11
CA THR A 33 8.24 9.26 -13.43
C THR A 33 9.48 9.69 -14.20
N TYR A 34 10.63 9.20 -13.75
CA TYR A 34 11.93 9.35 -14.39
C TYR A 34 12.53 7.98 -14.70
N ARG A 35 13.22 7.89 -15.83
CA ARG A 35 14.12 6.78 -16.16
C ARG A 35 15.51 7.12 -15.64
N VAL A 36 16.13 6.17 -14.98
CA VAL A 36 17.52 6.32 -14.50
C VAL A 36 18.46 5.95 -15.65
N SER A 37 19.51 6.75 -15.86
CA SER A 37 20.56 6.39 -16.82
C SER A 37 21.19 5.04 -16.44
N PRO A 38 21.75 4.27 -17.40
CA PRO A 38 22.45 3.02 -17.08
C PRO A 38 23.60 3.19 -16.07
N THR A 39 24.18 4.39 -16.01
CA THR A 39 25.25 4.80 -15.08
C THR A 39 24.75 5.28 -13.73
N GLY A 40 23.44 5.51 -13.54
CA GLY A 40 22.85 5.98 -12.28
C GLY A 40 23.03 7.46 -11.97
N ASP A 41 23.67 8.23 -12.86
CA ASP A 41 24.09 9.62 -12.66
C ASP A 41 23.05 10.65 -13.16
N LYS A 42 22.06 10.22 -13.94
CA LYS A 42 21.07 11.11 -14.57
C LYS A 42 19.66 10.54 -14.49
N LEU A 43 18.71 11.45 -14.40
CA LEU A 43 17.28 11.16 -14.44
C LEU A 43 16.68 11.80 -15.70
N GLU A 44 16.13 10.97 -16.57
CA GLU A 44 15.43 11.40 -17.77
C GLU A 44 13.93 11.39 -17.50
N PHE A 45 13.27 12.53 -17.67
CA PHE A 45 11.83 12.63 -17.49
C PHE A 45 11.10 11.72 -18.49
N VAL A 46 10.12 10.96 -17.99
CA VAL A 46 9.31 10.05 -18.82
C VAL A 46 7.91 10.62 -19.01
N HIS A 47 7.16 10.76 -17.92
CA HIS A 47 5.80 11.29 -17.95
C HIS A 47 5.30 11.69 -16.57
N ASP A 48 4.18 12.41 -16.57
CA ASP A 48 3.43 12.82 -15.38
C ASP A 48 2.08 12.08 -15.32
N THR A 49 1.76 11.50 -14.16
CA THR A 49 0.46 10.86 -13.92
C THR A 49 -0.28 11.58 -12.82
N GLN A 50 -1.33 12.32 -13.19
CA GLN A 50 -2.21 12.95 -12.22
C GLN A 50 -3.00 11.91 -11.42
N VAL A 51 -3.16 12.19 -10.14
CA VAL A 51 -3.99 11.42 -9.22
C VAL A 51 -4.99 12.37 -8.54
N ASP A 52 -6.10 11.80 -8.13
CA ASP A 52 -7.29 12.48 -7.59
C ASP A 52 -7.16 12.92 -6.12
N GLU A 53 -6.06 12.57 -5.46
CA GLU A 53 -5.71 13.01 -4.10
C GLU A 53 -4.18 12.99 -3.95
N PHE A 54 -3.64 13.50 -2.85
CA PHE A 54 -2.19 13.54 -2.66
C PHE A 54 -1.63 12.12 -2.37
N PRO A 55 -0.58 11.70 -3.10
CA PRO A 55 0.10 10.44 -2.83
C PRO A 55 1.00 10.56 -1.60
N THR A 56 0.92 9.59 -0.68
CA THR A 56 1.61 9.63 0.62
C THR A 56 2.71 8.59 0.78
N ALA A 57 2.58 7.45 0.11
CA ALA A 57 3.54 6.35 0.20
C ALA A 57 3.64 5.65 -1.15
N LEU A 58 4.85 5.19 -1.48
CA LEU A 58 5.18 4.46 -2.70
C LEU A 58 5.97 3.21 -2.34
N CYS A 59 5.75 2.10 -3.04
CA CYS A 59 6.52 0.87 -2.85
C CYS A 59 6.65 0.11 -4.17
N ALA A 60 7.87 -0.32 -4.50
CA ALA A 60 8.08 -1.23 -5.62
C ALA A 60 7.52 -2.61 -5.27
N PHE A 61 6.73 -3.18 -6.17
CA PHE A 61 6.08 -4.47 -5.93
C PHE A 61 5.99 -5.28 -7.21
N LYS A 62 6.81 -6.33 -7.32
CA LYS A 62 6.80 -7.29 -8.43
C LYS A 62 6.86 -6.61 -9.82
N GLY A 63 7.86 -5.74 -10.01
CA GLY A 63 8.06 -4.99 -11.26
C GLY A 63 7.02 -3.89 -11.53
N ARG A 64 6.17 -3.59 -10.55
CA ARG A 64 5.09 -2.58 -10.61
C ARG A 64 5.20 -1.62 -9.43
N LEU A 65 4.36 -0.59 -9.42
CA LEU A 65 4.34 0.42 -8.37
C LEU A 65 3.06 0.28 -7.54
N LEU A 66 3.20 0.11 -6.24
CA LEU A 66 2.15 0.41 -5.28
C LEU A 66 2.22 1.89 -4.90
N ALA A 67 1.06 2.54 -4.87
CA ALA A 67 0.94 3.92 -4.42
C ALA A 67 -0.28 4.07 -3.51
N ALA A 68 -0.07 4.73 -2.37
CA ALA A 68 -1.13 5.22 -1.51
C ALA A 68 -1.57 6.58 -2.03
N VAL A 69 -2.86 6.74 -2.33
CA VAL A 69 -3.49 7.99 -2.74
C VAL A 69 -4.65 8.25 -1.77
N GLY A 70 -4.39 9.06 -0.74
CA GLY A 70 -5.28 9.18 0.41
C GLY A 70 -5.43 7.85 1.16
N HIS A 71 -6.68 7.44 1.36
CA HIS A 71 -7.08 6.14 1.95
C HIS A 71 -7.08 4.96 0.97
N ARG A 72 -6.50 5.11 -0.23
CA ARG A 72 -6.62 4.10 -1.30
C ARG A 72 -5.26 3.53 -1.66
N LEU A 73 -5.14 2.21 -1.61
CA LEU A 73 -3.98 1.50 -2.11
C LEU A 73 -4.20 1.14 -3.59
N ARG A 74 -3.28 1.55 -4.46
CA ARG A 74 -3.36 1.31 -5.90
C ARG A 74 -2.14 0.59 -6.42
N LEU A 75 -2.36 -0.33 -7.36
CA LEU A 75 -1.29 -0.94 -8.14
C LEU A 75 -1.26 -0.32 -9.53
N TYR A 76 -0.07 0.13 -9.92
CA TYR A 76 0.21 0.78 -11.18
C TYR A 76 1.23 -0.01 -11.99
N ASP A 77 1.04 0.02 -13.30
CA ASP A 77 1.98 -0.50 -14.27
C ASP A 77 2.54 0.63 -15.12
N MET A 78 3.76 0.44 -15.65
CA MET A 78 4.40 1.46 -16.48
C MET A 78 3.67 1.57 -17.83
N GLY A 79 3.32 2.80 -18.21
CA GLY A 79 2.72 3.08 -19.52
C GLY A 79 3.52 4.14 -20.26
N LYS A 80 3.33 4.25 -21.58
CA LYS A 80 4.11 5.19 -22.41
C LYS A 80 3.86 6.67 -22.09
N LYS A 81 2.65 7.01 -21.61
CA LYS A 81 2.22 8.40 -21.36
C LYS A 81 1.84 8.68 -19.92
N LYS A 82 1.58 7.63 -19.13
CA LYS A 82 1.17 7.68 -17.73
C LYS A 82 1.25 6.28 -17.14
N LEU A 83 1.29 6.19 -15.81
CA LEU A 83 1.08 4.96 -15.07
C LEU A 83 -0.36 4.48 -15.26
N LEU A 84 -0.52 3.17 -15.49
CA LEU A 84 -1.82 2.53 -15.72
C LEU A 84 -2.31 1.90 -14.42
N LYS A 85 -3.38 2.44 -13.82
CA LYS A 85 -4.02 1.85 -12.63
C LYS A 85 -4.58 0.47 -13.00
N LYS A 86 -4.05 -0.58 -12.39
CA LYS A 86 -4.47 -1.98 -12.61
C LYS A 86 -5.54 -2.41 -11.63
N CYS A 87 -5.40 -2.02 -10.37
CA CYS A 87 -6.37 -2.28 -9.32
C CYS A 87 -6.26 -1.25 -8.19
N GLU A 88 -7.26 -1.26 -7.32
CA GLU A 88 -7.41 -0.35 -6.19
C GLU A 88 -8.16 -1.05 -5.07
N ASN A 89 -7.73 -0.86 -3.83
CA ASN A 89 -8.50 -1.17 -2.63
C ASN A 89 -8.79 0.15 -1.89
N LYS A 90 -10.06 0.36 -1.52
CA LYS A 90 -10.59 1.57 -0.87
C LYS A 90 -11.09 1.32 0.55
N HIS A 91 -10.82 0.14 1.12
CA HIS A 91 -11.34 -0.29 2.41
C HIS A 91 -10.44 0.10 3.58
N PHE A 92 -9.46 0.98 3.37
CA PHE A 92 -8.68 1.55 4.46
C PHE A 92 -9.47 2.70 5.10
N PRO A 93 -9.45 2.82 6.43
CA PRO A 93 -10.34 3.72 7.15
C PRO A 93 -9.93 5.19 7.04
N ASN A 94 -8.62 5.49 7.14
CA ASN A 94 -8.10 6.85 7.11
C ASN A 94 -6.95 6.97 6.10
N LEU A 95 -6.00 7.87 6.36
CA LEU A 95 -4.87 8.11 5.47
C LEU A 95 -3.84 6.98 5.59
N ILE A 96 -3.52 6.34 4.46
CA ILE A 96 -2.38 5.44 4.39
C ILE A 96 -1.10 6.29 4.45
N ASN A 97 -0.17 5.95 5.34
CA ASN A 97 1.11 6.67 5.48
C ASN A 97 2.35 5.81 5.21
N GLY A 98 2.19 4.51 4.96
CA GLY A 98 3.30 3.61 4.65
C GLY A 98 2.85 2.36 3.90
N ILE A 99 3.73 1.85 3.03
CA ILE A 99 3.54 0.63 2.25
C ILE A 99 4.85 -0.16 2.24
N TYR A 100 4.78 -1.45 2.56
CA TYR A 100 5.94 -2.32 2.66
C TYR A 100 5.63 -3.65 1.95
N SER A 101 6.47 -4.04 0.98
CA SER A 101 6.30 -5.31 0.28
C SER A 101 7.02 -6.44 1.01
N VAL A 102 6.31 -7.55 1.26
CA VAL A 102 6.88 -8.77 1.87
C VAL A 102 6.48 -9.98 1.03
N GLY A 103 7.35 -10.37 0.11
CA GLY A 103 7.10 -11.46 -0.84
C GLY A 103 5.82 -11.23 -1.66
N ASN A 104 4.77 -12.02 -1.39
CA ASN A 104 3.47 -11.95 -2.06
C ASN A 104 2.42 -11.10 -1.32
N ARG A 105 2.80 -10.55 -0.17
CA ARG A 105 1.98 -9.73 0.72
C ARG A 105 2.48 -8.29 0.69
N VAL A 106 1.59 -7.40 1.11
CA VAL A 106 1.85 -5.97 1.28
C VAL A 106 1.38 -5.63 2.68
N ILE A 107 2.19 -4.89 3.43
CA ILE A 107 1.81 -4.31 4.70
C ILE A 107 1.53 -2.83 4.45
N VAL A 108 0.40 -2.36 4.97
CA VAL A 108 -0.05 -0.97 4.87
C VAL A 108 -0.19 -0.41 6.27
N THR A 109 0.30 0.80 6.49
CA THR A 109 0.09 1.52 7.75
C THR A 109 -0.92 2.63 7.55
N ASP A 110 -1.88 2.71 8.47
CA ASP A 110 -2.86 3.79 8.55
C ASP A 110 -2.42 4.78 9.63
N VAL A 111 -2.72 6.06 9.42
CA VAL A 111 -2.34 7.13 10.34
C VAL A 111 -3.00 7.03 11.73
N GLN A 112 -4.04 6.22 11.89
CA GLN A 112 -4.81 6.09 13.14
C GLN A 112 -5.22 4.65 13.49
N GLU A 113 -5.44 3.78 12.51
CA GLU A 113 -5.96 2.42 12.72
C GLU A 113 -4.87 1.33 12.66
N GLY A 114 -3.60 1.69 12.83
CA GLY A 114 -2.52 0.73 12.97
C GLY A 114 -2.06 0.12 11.64
N VAL A 115 -1.95 -1.21 11.60
CA VAL A 115 -1.32 -1.98 10.51
C VAL A 115 -2.34 -2.90 9.85
N PHE A 116 -2.32 -2.95 8.52
CA PHE A 116 -3.13 -3.83 7.69
C PHE A 116 -2.25 -4.73 6.84
N TRP A 117 -2.56 -6.02 6.81
CA TRP A 117 -1.95 -6.99 5.92
C TRP A 117 -2.84 -7.24 4.71
N VAL A 118 -2.22 -7.09 3.54
CA VAL A 118 -2.89 -7.14 2.24
C VAL A 118 -2.28 -8.24 1.38
N ARG A 119 -3.13 -9.04 0.75
CA ARG A 119 -2.75 -10.07 -0.21
C ARG A 119 -3.04 -9.57 -1.64
N TYR A 120 -2.03 -9.61 -2.50
CA TYR A 120 -2.22 -9.32 -3.93
C TYR A 120 -2.54 -10.58 -4.74
N ARG A 121 -3.65 -10.57 -5.48
CA ARG A 121 -4.13 -11.70 -6.28
C ARG A 121 -4.16 -11.37 -7.77
N PRO A 122 -3.14 -11.76 -8.55
CA PRO A 122 -3.08 -11.45 -9.97
C PRO A 122 -4.09 -12.24 -10.82
N ARG A 123 -4.50 -13.44 -10.39
CA ARG A 123 -5.35 -14.35 -11.17
C ARG A 123 -6.86 -14.17 -10.94
N SER A 124 -7.25 -13.53 -9.84
CA SER A 124 -8.65 -13.19 -9.53
C SER A 124 -8.82 -11.68 -9.67
N ASP A 125 -8.90 -11.21 -10.92
CA ASP A 125 -9.19 -9.81 -11.27
C ASP A 125 -8.22 -8.75 -10.72
N ASN A 126 -6.94 -9.12 -10.52
CA ASN A 126 -5.90 -8.23 -10.00
C ASN A 126 -6.23 -7.62 -8.63
N GLN A 127 -6.90 -8.31 -7.73
CA GLN A 127 -7.34 -7.71 -6.47
C GLN A 127 -6.24 -7.51 -5.42
N LEU A 128 -6.45 -6.53 -4.55
CA LEU A 128 -5.70 -6.30 -3.30
C LEU A 128 -6.69 -6.51 -2.16
N VAL A 129 -6.50 -7.54 -1.34
CA VAL A 129 -7.47 -7.94 -0.30
C VAL A 129 -6.85 -7.81 1.08
N ILE A 130 -7.50 -7.08 1.99
CA ILE A 130 -7.09 -7.01 3.40
C ILE A 130 -7.51 -8.32 4.06
N PHE A 131 -6.57 -9.05 4.65
CA PHE A 131 -6.86 -10.34 5.30
C PHE A 131 -6.57 -10.35 6.81
N ALA A 132 -5.77 -9.40 7.30
CA ALA A 132 -5.52 -9.20 8.72
C ALA A 132 -5.30 -7.71 9.03
N ASP A 133 -5.62 -7.29 10.25
CA ASP A 133 -5.47 -5.91 10.73
C ASP A 133 -5.16 -5.83 12.23
N ASP A 134 -4.72 -4.67 12.70
CA ASP A 134 -4.44 -4.43 14.12
C ASP A 134 -5.73 -4.56 14.96
N ALA A 135 -5.58 -5.00 16.20
CA ALA A 135 -6.68 -5.11 17.16
C ALA A 135 -7.00 -3.77 17.82
N SER A 136 -6.04 -2.84 17.85
CA SER A 136 -6.17 -1.54 18.51
C SER A 136 -5.73 -0.41 17.59
N PRO A 137 -6.40 0.76 17.66
CA PRO A 137 -5.98 1.92 16.90
C PRO A 137 -4.59 2.40 17.36
N ARG A 138 -3.71 2.68 16.41
CA ARG A 138 -2.36 3.20 16.64
C ARG A 138 -2.03 4.26 15.62
N TRP A 139 -1.46 5.37 16.09
CA TRP A 139 -1.03 6.47 15.23
C TRP A 139 0.38 6.23 14.71
N ILE A 140 0.50 5.25 13.80
CA ILE A 140 1.78 4.78 13.27
C ILE A 140 2.53 5.93 12.60
N ILE A 141 3.83 6.03 12.87
CA ILE A 141 4.74 6.95 12.17
C ILE A 141 5.73 6.19 11.28
N HIS A 142 6.20 5.03 11.73
CA HIS A 142 7.14 4.19 11.01
C HIS A 142 6.90 2.71 11.32
N LEU A 143 7.23 1.87 10.35
CA LEU A 143 7.24 0.42 10.47
C LEU A 143 8.56 -0.14 9.93
N ALA A 144 9.09 -1.16 10.60
CA ALA A 144 10.18 -2.00 10.14
C ALA A 144 9.70 -3.45 10.02
N VAL A 145 9.93 -4.06 8.85
CA VAL A 145 9.65 -5.50 8.64
C VAL A 145 10.78 -6.30 9.29
N LEU A 146 10.45 -7.17 10.24
CA LEU A 146 11.43 -8.03 10.91
C LEU A 146 11.52 -9.40 10.25
N ASP A 147 10.37 -9.97 9.88
CA ASP A 147 10.27 -11.23 9.15
C ASP A 147 8.97 -11.28 8.31
N GLN A 148 8.61 -12.45 7.77
CA GLN A 148 7.45 -12.61 6.90
C GLN A 148 6.08 -12.45 7.60
N CYS A 149 6.04 -12.44 8.92
CA CYS A 149 4.84 -12.37 9.74
C CYS A 149 4.92 -11.34 10.87
N THR A 150 6.08 -10.72 11.10
CA THR A 150 6.36 -9.86 12.26
C THR A 150 6.88 -8.50 11.81
N VAL A 151 6.34 -7.44 12.41
CA VAL A 151 6.74 -6.06 12.20
C VAL A 151 6.99 -5.36 13.52
N ALA A 152 7.94 -4.43 13.53
CA ALA A 152 8.08 -3.45 14.60
C ALA A 152 7.46 -2.13 14.13
N VAL A 153 6.64 -1.51 14.98
CA VAL A 153 6.03 -0.22 14.69
C VAL A 153 6.34 0.79 15.77
N SER A 154 6.45 2.06 15.37
CA SER A 154 6.45 3.19 16.28
C SER A 154 5.25 4.09 16.03
N ASP A 155 4.76 4.74 17.09
CA ASP A 155 3.65 5.68 17.01
C ASP A 155 4.05 7.12 17.39
N LYS A 156 3.16 8.07 17.13
CA LYS A 156 3.39 9.50 17.41
C LYS A 156 3.53 9.85 18.90
N PHE A 157 3.18 8.92 19.79
CA PHE A 157 3.23 9.12 21.24
C PHE A 157 4.49 8.51 21.87
N GLY A 158 5.41 7.98 21.05
CA GLY A 158 6.69 7.44 21.49
C GLY A 158 6.63 5.96 21.88
N ASN A 159 5.54 5.26 21.58
CA ASN A 159 5.48 3.82 21.81
C ASN A 159 6.20 3.06 20.69
N ILE A 160 6.78 1.91 21.04
CA ILE A 160 7.31 0.91 20.11
C ILE A 160 6.62 -0.41 20.43
N VAL A 161 6.06 -1.06 19.41
CA VAL A 161 5.27 -2.29 19.57
C VAL A 161 5.69 -3.31 18.51
N LEU A 162 5.76 -4.58 18.90
CA LEU A 162 5.93 -5.68 17.96
C LEU A 162 4.56 -6.29 17.64
N LEU A 163 4.22 -6.34 16.36
CA LEU A 163 2.98 -6.93 15.88
C LEU A 163 3.30 -8.16 15.03
N ARG A 164 2.58 -9.25 15.28
CA ARG A 164 2.76 -10.52 14.58
C ARG A 164 1.42 -11.04 14.05
N LEU A 165 1.44 -11.57 12.83
CA LEU A 165 0.35 -12.38 12.29
C LEU A 165 0.21 -13.68 13.10
N PRO A 166 -1.01 -14.07 13.48
CA PRO A 166 -1.25 -15.37 14.11
C PRO A 166 -0.67 -16.52 13.28
N ALA A 167 -0.20 -17.58 13.94
CA ALA A 167 0.42 -18.72 13.27
C ALA A 167 -0.52 -19.45 12.29
N ASN A 168 -1.83 -19.36 12.52
CA ASN A 168 -2.89 -19.93 11.69
C ASN A 168 -3.52 -18.91 10.72
N ALA A 169 -2.89 -17.76 10.51
CA ALA A 169 -3.44 -16.73 9.63
C ALA A 169 -3.56 -17.23 8.18
N ASN A 170 -4.78 -17.18 7.64
CA ASN A 170 -5.10 -17.56 6.27
C ASN A 170 -5.14 -16.32 5.36
N ASP A 171 -4.26 -16.27 4.36
CA ASP A 171 -4.24 -15.18 3.37
C ASP A 171 -5.04 -15.50 2.08
N GLU A 172 -5.71 -16.66 2.06
CA GLU A 172 -6.57 -17.13 0.96
C GLU A 172 -8.04 -16.66 1.07
N ILE A 173 -8.34 -15.67 1.91
CA ILE A 173 -9.67 -15.03 2.00
C ILE A 173 -10.13 -14.37 0.67
N GLU A 174 -11.23 -14.85 0.11
CA GLU A 174 -11.92 -14.21 -1.02
C GLU A 174 -12.92 -13.14 -0.56
N GLU A 175 -12.79 -11.92 -1.07
CA GLU A 175 -13.88 -10.93 -1.01
C GLU A 175 -14.86 -11.24 -2.15
N ASP A 176 -16.11 -11.53 -1.79
CA ASP A 176 -17.19 -11.74 -2.75
C ASP A 176 -17.61 -10.39 -3.38
N PRO A 177 -17.39 -10.17 -4.70
CA PRO A 177 -17.74 -8.92 -5.36
C PRO A 177 -19.25 -8.64 -5.41
N SER A 178 -20.08 -9.66 -5.19
CA SER A 178 -21.54 -9.55 -5.22
C SER A 178 -22.16 -9.15 -3.88
N GLY A 179 -21.37 -9.13 -2.79
CA GLY A 179 -21.86 -8.83 -1.45
C GLY A 179 -22.75 -9.92 -0.84
N ASN A 180 -22.79 -11.12 -1.42
CA ASN A 180 -23.62 -12.24 -0.94
C ASN A 180 -22.99 -13.04 0.21
N ARG A 181 -21.69 -12.86 0.50
CA ARG A 181 -21.14 -13.29 1.80
C ARG A 181 -21.76 -12.46 2.91
N SER A 182 -22.65 -13.13 3.64
CA SER A 182 -23.41 -12.71 4.81
C SER A 182 -22.79 -11.56 5.61
N LEU A 183 -23.65 -10.60 5.97
CA LEU A 183 -23.48 -9.56 6.99
C LEU A 183 -22.79 -10.01 8.30
N TRP A 184 -22.67 -11.32 8.52
CA TRP A 184 -22.08 -12.01 9.67
C TRP A 184 -20.55 -12.21 9.56
N ASP A 185 -19.94 -12.16 8.36
CA ASP A 185 -18.48 -12.25 8.17
C ASP A 185 -17.77 -10.89 8.37
N ARG A 186 -18.55 -9.79 8.37
CA ARG A 186 -18.07 -8.52 8.90
C ARG A 186 -18.12 -8.61 10.41
N THR A 187 -16.97 -8.77 11.06
CA THR A 187 -16.88 -8.52 12.50
C THR A 187 -17.50 -7.15 12.78
N ALA A 188 -18.27 -7.05 13.88
CA ALA A 188 -19.15 -5.92 14.22
C ALA A 188 -18.45 -4.53 14.32
N LEU A 189 -17.14 -4.47 14.09
CA LEU A 189 -16.27 -3.30 14.17
C LEU A 189 -15.63 -2.91 12.82
N GLY A 190 -16.06 -3.49 11.69
CA GLY A 190 -15.65 -3.05 10.34
C GLY A 190 -14.19 -3.37 9.95
N GLY A 191 -13.49 -4.17 10.76
CA GLY A 191 -12.13 -4.65 10.49
C GLY A 191 -12.10 -6.04 9.83
N SER A 192 -10.91 -6.57 9.61
CA SER A 192 -10.75 -7.93 9.09
C SER A 192 -11.13 -8.99 10.14
N SER A 193 -11.34 -10.22 9.70
CA SER A 193 -11.64 -11.35 10.60
C SER A 193 -10.42 -11.82 11.41
N GLN A 194 -9.20 -11.45 11.02
CA GLN A 194 -7.96 -11.91 11.65
C GLN A 194 -7.19 -10.74 12.24
N LYS A 195 -6.91 -10.80 13.54
CA LYS A 195 -6.25 -9.72 14.26
C LYS A 195 -4.77 -10.02 14.53
N LEU A 196 -3.95 -8.98 14.49
CA LEU A 196 -2.54 -9.06 14.88
C LEU A 196 -2.41 -9.27 16.40
N GLU A 197 -1.40 -10.04 16.79
CA GLU A 197 -0.99 -10.23 18.18
C GLU A 197 0.12 -9.23 18.51
N GLY A 198 -0.07 -8.44 19.57
CA GLY A 198 0.91 -7.45 20.03
C GLY A 198 1.39 -7.75 21.44
N ASN A 199 2.71 -7.66 21.66
CA ASN A 199 3.35 -7.58 22.98
C ASN A 199 3.95 -6.18 23.18
#